data_AF-A0A2M7G097-F1
#
_entry.id   AF-A0A2M7G097-F1
#
_cell.length_a   1.000
_cell.length_b   1.000
_cell.length_c   1.000
_cell.angle_alpha   90.00
_cell.angle_beta   90.00
_cell.angle_gamma   90.00
#
_symmetry.space_group_name_H-M   'P 1'
#
loop_
_entity.id
_entity.type
_entity.pdbx_description
1 polymer ?
#
loop_
_entity_poly.entity_id
_entity_poly.type
_entity_poly.pdbx_seq_one_letter_code
_entity_poly.pdbx_strand_id
1 'polypeptide(L)'
;MKGRQIEPEQPKLFPAYVVWELTLSCDHACLHCGSRAAVSRQQELSPEEALLIVPQLAELGTREVVLIGGEAYLSPVFLPLVSALAEAGITPVMTTGGWDMTPERARTMAQAGMKRVSVSLDGLEKAHQQIRQRRDSFKHALRAMTAIGDAGMDISANTHFNRLNQADLEGLYTLLKMQGVRSWQIQITAALGRAADQPEMLFQPWDLLDFMPRVAALKQRGLTENLLIMPGNNLGYFGPEEALLRSPLPGGQDFFQGCQAGKFVLGIESNGDVKGCPSLPSLPYVGGNLRNHSLRDIWEKAAALAFRRNPSPLWGFCATCPFAEVCKGGCNFTAHALLGRPGNNPYCHFRARNLANKGRRERLLRIAPAQGNPFDHGLFELIEEEFNPSERYHSASP
;
A
#
# COMPACT_ATOMS: atom_id res chain seq x y z
N MET A 1 15.48 -49.78 2.57
CA MET A 1 15.65 -48.53 1.80
C MET A 1 14.77 -47.48 2.44
N LYS A 2 15.35 -46.46 3.09
CA LYS A 2 14.58 -45.31 3.60
C LYS A 2 14.01 -44.58 2.39
N GLY A 3 12.69 -44.50 2.29
CA GLY A 3 12.02 -43.79 1.22
C GLY A 3 12.55 -42.37 1.13
N ARG A 4 13.01 -41.96 -0.05
CA ARG A 4 13.27 -40.56 -0.35
C ARG A 4 11.92 -39.86 -0.31
N GLN A 5 11.58 -39.26 0.83
CA GLN A 5 10.57 -38.20 0.85
C GLN A 5 11.16 -37.09 -0.01
N ILE A 6 10.57 -36.91 -1.19
CA ILE A 6 10.74 -35.68 -1.96
C ILE A 6 9.95 -34.65 -1.14
N GLU A 7 10.64 -33.89 -0.29
CA GLU A 7 10.04 -32.67 0.22
C GLU A 7 9.75 -31.79 -1.01
N PRO A 8 8.50 -31.33 -1.21
CA PRO A 8 8.20 -30.40 -2.28
C PRO A 8 9.13 -29.21 -2.11
N GLU A 9 9.99 -28.97 -3.11
CA GLU A 9 10.99 -27.92 -3.08
C GLU A 9 10.29 -26.61 -2.69
N GLN A 10 10.61 -26.08 -1.51
CA GLN A 10 10.00 -24.83 -1.07
C GLN A 10 10.41 -23.76 -2.08
N PRO A 11 9.46 -22.93 -2.57
CA PRO A 11 9.77 -21.95 -3.60
C PRO A 11 10.89 -21.05 -3.10
N LYS A 12 11.96 -20.92 -3.90
CA LYS A 12 13.07 -20.02 -3.61
C LYS A 12 12.52 -18.60 -3.42
N LEU A 13 12.70 -18.04 -2.23
CA LEU A 13 12.24 -16.69 -1.89
C LEU A 13 13.27 -15.65 -2.34
N PHE A 14 12.81 -14.61 -3.02
CA PHE A 14 13.65 -13.53 -3.53
C PHE A 14 12.83 -12.23 -3.63
N PRO A 15 13.44 -11.04 -3.50
CA PRO A 15 12.73 -9.76 -3.51
C PRO A 15 12.27 -9.38 -4.92
N ALA A 16 11.27 -10.09 -5.46
CA ALA A 16 10.76 -9.87 -6.81
C ALA A 16 10.24 -8.44 -7.03
N TYR A 17 9.64 -7.85 -5.99
CA TYR A 17 9.05 -6.51 -6.01
C TYR A 17 9.62 -5.67 -4.85
N VAL A 18 10.27 -4.57 -5.17
CA VAL A 18 10.93 -3.70 -4.19
C VAL A 18 10.29 -2.33 -4.21
N VAL A 19 9.95 -1.80 -3.03
CA VAL A 19 9.48 -0.41 -2.89
C VAL A 19 10.61 0.39 -2.27
N TRP A 20 11.04 1.46 -2.94
CA TRP A 20 12.20 2.23 -2.53
C TRP A 20 11.84 3.71 -2.32
N GLU A 21 11.88 4.14 -1.06
CA GLU A 21 11.77 5.55 -0.67
C GLU A 21 13.11 6.26 -0.93
N LEU A 22 13.15 7.21 -1.87
CA LEU A 22 14.38 7.91 -2.22
C LEU A 22 14.68 9.13 -1.36
N THR A 23 13.65 9.71 -0.74
CA THR A 23 13.76 10.90 0.12
C THR A 23 12.49 11.03 0.97
N LEU A 24 12.52 11.79 2.06
CA LEU A 24 11.32 12.27 2.75
C LEU A 24 10.88 13.69 2.33
N SER A 25 11.62 14.34 1.42
CA SER A 25 11.17 15.59 0.80
C SER A 25 9.88 15.35 0.03
N CYS A 26 8.87 16.19 0.22
CA CYS A 26 7.59 16.06 -0.46
C CYS A 26 7.01 17.43 -0.81
N ASP A 27 6.40 17.53 -1.98
CA ASP A 27 5.62 18.70 -2.38
C ASP A 27 4.15 18.60 -1.96
N HIS A 28 3.79 17.67 -1.08
CA HIS A 28 2.48 17.57 -0.49
C HIS A 28 2.55 17.42 1.04
N ALA A 29 1.51 17.90 1.72
CA ALA A 29 1.36 17.78 3.18
C ALA A 29 0.17 16.87 3.56
N CYS A 30 -0.03 15.77 2.81
CA CYS A 30 -1.26 14.96 2.87
C CYS A 30 -1.64 14.53 4.30
N LEU A 31 -2.92 14.64 4.65
CA LEU A 31 -3.46 14.22 5.95
C LEU A 31 -3.25 12.73 6.23
N HIS A 32 -3.29 11.87 5.21
CA HIS A 32 -3.12 10.42 5.37
C HIS A 32 -1.66 9.94 5.31
N CYS A 33 -0.68 10.85 5.24
CA CYS A 33 0.71 10.47 4.95
C CYS A 33 1.33 9.69 6.11
N GLY A 34 1.61 8.41 5.88
CA GLY A 34 2.20 7.51 6.87
C GLY A 34 3.66 7.84 7.22
N SER A 35 4.44 8.38 6.28
CA SER A 35 5.84 8.74 6.51
C SER A 35 6.02 10.13 7.12
N ARG A 36 4.94 10.89 7.30
CA ARG A 36 4.99 12.33 7.67
C ARG A 36 5.92 13.14 6.77
N ALA A 37 6.09 12.74 5.51
CA ALA A 37 7.00 13.37 4.57
C ALA A 37 6.73 14.87 4.42
N ALA A 38 7.82 15.63 4.32
CA ALA A 38 7.83 17.09 4.17
C ALA A 38 9.22 17.54 3.70
N VAL A 39 10.24 17.29 4.53
CA VAL A 39 11.65 17.60 4.27
C VAL A 39 12.48 16.33 4.20
N SER A 40 13.66 16.42 3.60
CA SER A 40 14.60 15.30 3.53
C SER A 40 14.88 14.72 4.91
N ARG A 41 15.06 13.41 4.93
CA ARG A 41 15.51 12.69 6.12
C ARG A 41 16.95 13.08 6.42
N GLN A 42 17.34 13.00 7.69
CA GLN A 42 18.76 12.99 8.03
C GLN A 42 19.42 11.72 7.47
N GLN A 43 20.62 11.87 6.92
CA GLN A 43 21.44 10.76 6.40
C GLN A 43 20.75 9.94 5.28
N GLU A 44 20.04 10.59 4.37
CA GLU A 44 19.63 9.95 3.10
C GLU A 44 20.86 9.37 2.38
N LEU A 45 20.66 8.29 1.62
CA LEU A 45 21.69 7.71 0.77
C LEU A 45 22.16 8.77 -0.24
N SER A 46 23.47 8.88 -0.41
CA SER A 46 24.01 9.69 -1.51
C SER A 46 23.66 9.05 -2.85
N PRO A 47 23.68 9.81 -3.96
CA PRO A 47 23.46 9.23 -5.28
C PRO A 47 24.40 8.06 -5.59
N GLU A 48 25.65 8.14 -5.16
CA GLU A 48 26.65 7.09 -5.34
C GLU A 48 26.28 5.83 -4.54
N GLU A 49 25.90 5.98 -3.26
CA GLU A 49 25.46 4.87 -2.42
C GLU A 49 24.21 4.20 -3.00
N ALA A 50 23.25 4.98 -3.48
CA ALA A 50 22.02 4.47 -4.08
C ALA A 50 22.32 3.64 -5.34
N LEU A 51 23.17 4.15 -6.24
CA LEU A 51 23.50 3.43 -7.48
C LEU A 51 24.24 2.11 -7.23
N LEU A 52 25.03 2.00 -6.15
CA LEU A 52 25.70 0.75 -5.75
C LEU A 52 24.75 -0.37 -5.30
N ILE A 53 23.47 -0.07 -5.05
CA ILE A 53 22.46 -1.06 -4.64
C ILE A 53 21.86 -1.76 -5.87
N VAL A 54 21.84 -1.12 -7.04
CA VAL A 54 21.22 -1.68 -8.26
C VAL A 54 21.81 -3.04 -8.66
N PRO A 55 23.14 -3.23 -8.71
CA PRO A 55 23.71 -4.55 -9.02
C PRO A 55 23.30 -5.64 -8.01
N GLN A 56 23.17 -5.29 -6.72
CA GLN A 56 22.75 -6.22 -5.68
C GLN A 56 21.28 -6.64 -5.86
N LEU A 57 20.41 -5.72 -6.28
CA LEU A 57 19.02 -6.03 -6.63
C LEU A 57 18.93 -7.00 -7.81
N ALA A 58 19.74 -6.77 -8.85
CA ALA A 58 19.79 -7.63 -10.02
C ALA A 58 20.31 -9.03 -9.67
N GLU A 59 21.36 -9.13 -8.84
CA GLU A 59 21.92 -10.41 -8.36
C GLU A 59 20.90 -11.25 -7.57
N LEU A 60 20.00 -10.59 -6.83
CA LEU A 60 18.91 -11.24 -6.11
C LEU A 60 17.70 -11.59 -6.99
N GLY A 61 17.71 -11.24 -8.27
CA GLY A 61 16.62 -11.53 -9.21
C GLY A 61 15.41 -10.60 -9.05
N THR A 62 15.63 -9.37 -8.57
CA THR A 62 14.58 -8.34 -8.50
C THR A 62 14.00 -8.09 -9.89
N ARG A 63 12.67 -8.03 -10.00
CA ARG A 63 11.99 -7.84 -11.29
C ARG A 63 11.48 -6.42 -11.47
N GLU A 64 10.96 -5.83 -10.41
CA GLU A 64 10.34 -4.50 -10.42
C GLU A 64 10.75 -3.72 -9.19
N VAL A 65 11.08 -2.43 -9.40
CA VAL A 65 11.34 -1.46 -8.33
C VAL A 65 10.35 -0.31 -8.47
N VAL A 66 9.54 -0.09 -7.43
CA VAL A 66 8.64 1.05 -7.33
C VAL A 66 9.33 2.16 -6.54
N LEU A 67 9.70 3.21 -7.26
CA LEU A 67 10.27 4.42 -6.71
C LEU A 67 9.17 5.27 -6.09
N ILE A 68 9.37 5.60 -4.82
CA ILE A 68 8.52 6.48 -4.03
C ILE A 68 9.40 7.51 -3.31
N GLY A 69 8.81 8.26 -2.40
CA GLY A 69 9.53 9.08 -1.43
C GLY A 69 8.53 9.60 -0.39
N GLY A 70 8.83 10.76 0.18
CA GLY A 70 7.85 11.82 0.14
C GLY A 70 7.37 12.01 -1.30
N GLU A 71 8.26 12.47 -2.19
CA GLU A 71 8.07 12.49 -3.64
C GLU A 71 9.39 12.17 -4.36
N ALA A 72 9.38 11.15 -5.22
CA ALA A 72 10.62 10.51 -5.71
C ALA A 72 11.45 11.45 -6.61
N TYR A 73 10.79 12.23 -7.47
CA TYR A 73 11.47 13.11 -8.42
C TYR A 73 12.17 14.31 -7.78
N LEU A 74 12.01 14.52 -6.47
CA LEU A 74 12.74 15.53 -5.71
C LEU A 74 14.13 15.03 -5.30
N SER A 75 14.37 13.72 -5.35
CA SER A 75 15.68 13.14 -5.04
C SER A 75 16.66 13.35 -6.20
N PRO A 76 17.91 13.79 -5.94
CA PRO A 76 18.90 14.01 -6.99
C PRO A 76 19.28 12.74 -7.75
N VAL A 77 19.13 11.56 -7.13
CA VAL A 77 19.43 10.27 -7.77
C VAL A 77 18.29 9.71 -8.61
N PHE A 78 17.11 10.35 -8.61
CA PHE A 78 15.90 9.79 -9.23
C PHE A 78 16.10 9.33 -10.68
N LEU A 79 16.48 10.24 -11.60
CA LEU A 79 16.66 9.88 -13.01
C LEU A 79 17.85 8.93 -13.24
N PRO A 80 19.04 9.15 -12.67
CA PRO A 80 20.14 8.18 -12.76
C PRO A 80 19.75 6.77 -12.29
N LEU A 81 18.95 6.67 -11.21
CA LEU A 81 18.49 5.40 -10.69
C LEU A 81 17.49 4.71 -11.63
N VAL A 82 16.57 5.46 -12.24
CA VAL A 82 15.64 4.93 -13.26
C VAL A 82 16.43 4.29 -14.41
N SER A 83 17.44 4.99 -14.93
CA SER A 83 18.30 4.47 -15.99
C SER A 83 19.08 3.22 -15.54
N ALA A 84 19.72 3.28 -14.38
CA ALA A 84 20.50 2.15 -13.87
C ALA A 84 19.64 0.89 -13.66
N LEU A 85 18.41 1.04 -13.14
CA LEU A 85 17.46 -0.06 -12.97
C LEU A 85 17.08 -0.67 -14.33
N ALA A 86 16.70 0.17 -15.30
CA ALA A 86 16.33 -0.28 -16.64
C ALA A 86 17.48 -1.01 -17.35
N GLU A 87 18.70 -0.48 -17.28
CA GLU A 87 19.92 -1.09 -17.83
C GLU A 87 20.26 -2.43 -17.17
N ALA A 88 19.95 -2.58 -15.87
CA ALA A 88 20.10 -3.83 -15.13
C ALA A 88 18.98 -4.86 -15.41
N GLY A 89 18.02 -4.55 -16.28
CA GLY A 89 16.88 -5.41 -16.59
C GLY A 89 15.80 -5.44 -15.51
N ILE A 90 15.83 -4.50 -14.56
CA ILE A 90 14.82 -4.33 -13.52
C ILE A 90 13.81 -3.30 -14.03
N THR A 91 12.52 -3.59 -13.94
CA THR A 91 11.47 -2.65 -14.40
C THR A 91 11.32 -1.50 -13.40
N PRO A 92 11.65 -0.25 -13.76
CA PRO A 92 11.39 0.89 -12.89
C PRO A 92 9.93 1.35 -13.05
N VAL A 93 9.28 1.56 -11.91
CA VAL A 93 7.91 2.08 -11.78
C VAL A 93 7.92 3.19 -10.74
N MET A 94 6.98 4.14 -10.81
CA MET A 94 6.91 5.24 -9.84
C MET A 94 5.51 5.39 -9.25
N THR A 95 5.42 5.81 -7.99
CA THR A 95 4.18 6.40 -7.42
C THR A 95 4.40 7.87 -7.12
N THR A 96 3.46 8.74 -7.52
CA THR A 96 3.61 10.20 -7.42
C THR A 96 2.31 10.92 -7.08
N GLY A 97 2.43 12.07 -6.42
CA GLY A 97 1.34 13.04 -6.28
C GLY A 97 1.09 13.88 -7.55
N GLY A 98 2.01 13.85 -8.52
CA GLY A 98 1.85 14.50 -9.82
C GLY A 98 1.93 16.02 -9.80
N TRP A 99 2.43 16.64 -8.73
CA TRP A 99 2.43 18.11 -8.61
C TRP A 99 3.34 18.77 -9.65
N ASP A 100 4.59 18.33 -9.77
CA ASP A 100 5.55 18.88 -10.74
C ASP A 100 5.82 17.91 -11.91
N MET A 101 4.79 17.14 -12.29
CA MET A 101 4.87 16.23 -13.43
C MET A 101 4.56 16.97 -14.74
N THR A 102 5.57 17.66 -15.28
CA THR A 102 5.47 18.36 -16.57
C THR A 102 5.61 17.39 -17.75
N PRO A 103 5.17 17.78 -18.97
CA PRO A 103 5.41 16.97 -20.17
C PRO A 103 6.89 16.68 -20.42
N GLU A 104 7.78 17.62 -20.07
CA GLU A 104 9.22 17.40 -20.20
C GLU A 104 9.72 16.36 -19.21
N ARG A 105 9.34 16.47 -17.94
CA ARG A 105 9.71 15.47 -16.92
C ARG A 105 9.22 14.07 -17.30
N ALA A 106 7.98 13.96 -17.79
CA ALA A 106 7.42 12.70 -18.25
C ALA A 106 8.22 12.11 -19.43
N ARG A 107 8.61 12.92 -20.41
CA ARG A 107 9.49 12.49 -21.52
C ARG A 107 10.85 12.02 -21.03
N THR A 108 11.51 12.77 -20.14
CA THR A 108 12.81 12.38 -19.60
C THR A 108 12.72 11.08 -18.80
N MET A 109 11.65 10.88 -18.03
CA MET A 109 11.39 9.62 -17.32
C MET A 109 11.23 8.45 -18.28
N ALA A 110 10.43 8.61 -19.35
CA ALA A 110 10.23 7.58 -20.37
C ALA A 110 11.55 7.24 -21.08
N GLN A 111 12.35 8.25 -21.45
CA GLN A 111 13.67 8.08 -22.05
C GLN A 111 14.65 7.35 -21.13
N ALA A 112 14.58 7.60 -19.82
CA ALA A 112 15.37 6.89 -18.82
C ALA A 112 14.94 5.43 -18.62
N GLY A 113 13.79 5.00 -19.16
CA GLY A 113 13.30 3.63 -19.08
C GLY A 113 12.14 3.42 -18.09
N MET A 114 11.55 4.50 -17.54
CA MET A 114 10.35 4.40 -16.69
C MET A 114 9.22 3.69 -17.44
N LYS A 115 8.71 2.59 -16.86
CA LYS A 115 7.70 1.77 -17.55
C LYS A 115 6.27 2.20 -17.24
N ARG A 116 5.99 2.49 -15.98
CA ARG A 116 4.65 2.78 -15.46
C ARG A 116 4.72 3.81 -14.36
N VAL A 117 3.71 4.67 -14.30
CA VAL A 117 3.56 5.64 -13.21
C VAL A 117 2.17 5.51 -12.60
N SER A 118 2.11 5.43 -11.28
CA SER A 118 0.89 5.45 -10.48
C SER A 118 0.66 6.85 -9.92
N VAL A 119 -0.40 7.51 -10.35
CA VAL A 119 -0.77 8.84 -9.83
C VAL A 119 -1.76 8.66 -8.68
N SER A 120 -1.43 9.22 -7.52
CA SER A 120 -2.32 9.21 -6.36
C SER A 120 -3.50 10.16 -6.58
N LEU A 121 -4.72 9.62 -6.60
CA LEU A 121 -5.94 10.40 -6.74
C LEU A 121 -6.91 10.05 -5.61
N ASP A 122 -6.85 10.83 -4.54
CA ASP A 122 -7.54 10.55 -3.27
C ASP A 122 -8.96 11.12 -3.14
N GLY A 123 -9.70 11.24 -4.25
CA GLY A 123 -11.06 11.77 -4.28
C GLY A 123 -11.33 12.59 -5.53
N LEU A 124 -12.57 13.07 -5.67
CA LEU A 124 -12.89 14.16 -6.58
C LEU A 124 -12.31 15.46 -6.03
N GLU A 125 -12.39 16.54 -6.82
CA GLU A 125 -11.62 17.77 -6.60
C GLU A 125 -11.63 18.31 -5.16
N LYS A 126 -12.80 18.32 -4.50
CA LYS A 126 -12.93 18.80 -3.12
C LYS A 126 -12.19 17.89 -2.12
N ALA A 127 -12.53 16.60 -2.10
CA ALA A 127 -11.95 15.65 -1.15
C ALA A 127 -10.45 15.45 -1.41
N HIS A 128 -10.04 15.39 -2.67
CA HIS A 128 -8.63 15.28 -3.05
C HIS A 128 -7.81 16.45 -2.52
N GLN A 129 -8.22 17.71 -2.78
CA GLN A 129 -7.48 18.87 -2.27
C GLN A 129 -7.47 18.92 -0.74
N GLN A 130 -8.59 18.57 -0.09
CA GLN A 130 -8.67 18.47 1.36
C GLN A 130 -7.69 17.44 1.90
N ILE A 131 -7.64 16.24 1.33
CA ILE A 131 -6.78 15.16 1.81
C ILE A 131 -5.31 15.46 1.53
N ARG A 132 -4.99 15.97 0.33
CA ARG A 132 -3.61 16.28 -0.10
C ARG A 132 -3.06 17.58 0.50
N GLN A 133 -3.92 18.38 1.14
CA GLN A 133 -3.60 19.67 1.78
C GLN A 133 -2.91 20.64 0.83
N ARG A 134 -3.33 20.65 -0.44
CA ARG A 134 -2.73 21.48 -1.47
C ARG A 134 -3.79 21.89 -2.50
N ARG A 135 -3.97 23.20 -2.64
CA ARG A 135 -4.89 23.78 -3.64
C ARG A 135 -4.44 23.37 -5.05
N ASP A 136 -5.41 23.11 -5.92
CA ASP A 136 -5.25 22.69 -7.32
C ASP A 136 -4.54 21.33 -7.52
N SER A 137 -4.22 20.58 -6.46
CA SER A 137 -3.54 19.27 -6.57
C SER A 137 -4.29 18.29 -7.46
N PHE A 138 -5.63 18.36 -7.47
CA PHE A 138 -6.48 17.56 -8.35
C PHE A 138 -6.19 17.83 -9.83
N LYS A 139 -6.11 19.10 -10.24
CA LYS A 139 -5.81 19.50 -11.61
C LYS A 139 -4.38 19.12 -12.01
N HIS A 140 -3.44 19.22 -11.07
CA HIS A 140 -2.07 18.75 -11.28
C HIS A 140 -2.02 17.24 -11.49
N ALA A 141 -2.71 16.44 -10.67
CA ALA A 141 -2.80 15.00 -10.84
C ALA A 141 -3.38 14.59 -12.22
N LEU A 142 -4.44 15.27 -12.69
CA LEU A 142 -4.99 14.99 -14.02
C LEU A 142 -4.02 15.36 -15.15
N ARG A 143 -3.36 16.52 -15.07
CA ARG A 143 -2.33 16.91 -16.05
C ARG A 143 -1.14 15.96 -16.04
N ALA A 144 -0.75 15.46 -14.87
CA ALA A 144 0.28 14.44 -14.74
C ALA A 144 -0.10 13.17 -15.50
N MET A 145 -1.34 12.66 -15.31
CA MET A 145 -1.83 11.49 -16.05
C MET A 145 -1.74 11.70 -17.57
N THR A 146 -2.17 12.86 -18.07
CA THR A 146 -2.04 13.21 -19.50
C THR A 146 -0.58 13.21 -19.96
N ALA A 147 0.31 13.92 -19.24
CA ALA A 147 1.73 14.01 -19.59
C ALA A 147 2.43 12.64 -19.59
N ILE A 148 2.09 11.77 -18.64
CA ILE A 148 2.61 10.39 -18.55
C ILE A 148 2.15 9.56 -19.75
N GLY A 149 0.87 9.66 -20.11
CA GLY A 149 0.30 8.98 -21.27
C GLY A 149 0.92 9.43 -22.58
N ASP A 150 1.06 10.74 -22.78
CA ASP A 150 1.66 11.34 -23.98
C ASP A 150 3.14 10.95 -24.16
N ALA A 151 3.84 10.68 -23.05
CA ALA A 151 5.20 10.15 -23.06
C ALA A 151 5.29 8.64 -23.34
N GLY A 152 4.15 7.95 -23.50
CA GLY A 152 4.08 6.52 -23.85
C GLY A 152 4.22 5.56 -22.68
N MET A 153 4.15 6.05 -21.44
CA MET A 153 4.21 5.21 -20.22
C MET A 153 2.82 4.65 -19.87
N ASP A 154 2.79 3.50 -19.18
CA ASP A 154 1.55 2.98 -18.61
C ASP A 154 1.06 3.88 -17.48
N ILE A 155 -0.22 4.27 -17.52
CA ILE A 155 -0.87 5.02 -16.44
C ILE A 155 -1.60 4.05 -15.52
N SER A 156 -1.28 4.14 -14.23
CA SER A 156 -2.05 3.54 -13.15
C SER A 156 -2.48 4.60 -12.14
N ALA A 157 -3.40 4.24 -11.26
CA ALA A 157 -3.81 5.09 -10.16
C ALA A 157 -3.83 4.32 -8.85
N ASN A 158 -3.66 5.04 -7.75
CA ASN A 158 -3.88 4.54 -6.41
C ASN A 158 -4.74 5.53 -5.63
N THR A 159 -5.58 4.99 -4.74
CA THR A 159 -6.48 5.80 -3.92
C THR A 159 -6.53 5.23 -2.51
N HIS A 160 -6.27 6.08 -1.53
CA HIS A 160 -6.51 5.77 -0.12
C HIS A 160 -7.91 6.21 0.29
N PHE A 161 -8.83 5.26 0.39
CA PHE A 161 -10.17 5.50 0.87
C PHE A 161 -10.25 5.62 2.38
N ASN A 162 -11.09 6.55 2.81
CA ASN A 162 -11.38 6.89 4.19
C ASN A 162 -12.74 7.64 4.23
N ARG A 163 -13.19 8.06 5.42
CA ARG A 163 -14.52 8.67 5.57
C ARG A 163 -14.69 10.00 4.85
N LEU A 164 -13.60 10.68 4.49
CA LEU A 164 -13.64 11.95 3.76
C LEU A 164 -13.88 11.78 2.26
N ASN A 165 -13.57 10.61 1.67
CA ASN A 165 -13.61 10.41 0.22
C ASN A 165 -14.34 9.13 -0.23
N GLN A 166 -14.88 8.31 0.67
CA GLN A 166 -15.60 7.09 0.28
C GLN A 166 -16.83 7.34 -0.60
N ALA A 167 -17.43 8.53 -0.50
CA ALA A 167 -18.53 8.95 -1.38
C ALA A 167 -18.09 9.16 -2.84
N ASP A 168 -16.80 9.38 -3.08
CA ASP A 168 -16.26 9.66 -4.41
C ASP A 168 -15.89 8.40 -5.21
N LEU A 169 -16.07 7.20 -4.64
CA LEU A 169 -15.62 5.92 -5.22
C LEU A 169 -16.10 5.71 -6.67
N GLU A 170 -17.39 5.87 -6.94
CA GLU A 170 -17.98 5.68 -8.27
C GLU A 170 -17.62 6.83 -9.24
N GLY A 171 -17.49 8.05 -8.72
CA GLY A 171 -17.04 9.22 -9.49
C GLY A 171 -15.59 9.06 -9.96
N LEU A 172 -14.72 8.60 -9.06
CA LEU A 172 -13.32 8.28 -9.36
C LEU A 172 -13.21 7.20 -10.43
N TYR A 173 -13.99 6.12 -10.34
CA TYR A 173 -14.01 5.09 -11.39
C TYR A 173 -14.24 5.69 -12.79
N THR A 174 -15.25 6.55 -12.90
CA THR A 174 -15.64 7.18 -14.16
C THR A 174 -14.52 8.08 -14.68
N LEU A 175 -13.94 8.90 -13.78
CA LEU A 175 -12.84 9.80 -14.10
C LEU A 175 -11.56 9.06 -14.52
N LEU A 176 -11.14 8.05 -13.76
CA LEU A 176 -9.91 7.29 -14.04
C LEU A 176 -10.00 6.58 -15.39
N LYS A 177 -11.17 6.01 -15.72
CA LYS A 177 -11.43 5.45 -17.04
C LYS A 177 -11.27 6.50 -18.15
N MET A 178 -11.85 7.69 -17.96
CA MET A 178 -11.71 8.79 -18.94
C MET A 178 -10.26 9.24 -19.12
N GLN A 179 -9.43 9.16 -18.07
CA GLN A 179 -8.00 9.48 -18.13
C GLN A 179 -7.13 8.37 -18.74
N GLY A 180 -7.73 7.26 -19.21
CA GLY A 180 -6.99 6.16 -19.83
C GLY A 180 -6.19 5.30 -18.84
N VAL A 181 -6.54 5.35 -17.54
CA VAL A 181 -5.91 4.52 -16.50
C VAL A 181 -6.19 3.04 -16.80
N ARG A 182 -5.14 2.22 -16.79
CA ARG A 182 -5.25 0.76 -17.07
C ARG A 182 -5.43 -0.07 -15.81
N SER A 183 -4.92 0.41 -14.69
CA SER A 183 -5.05 -0.27 -13.40
C SER A 183 -5.24 0.72 -12.26
N TRP A 184 -6.11 0.36 -11.33
CA TRP A 184 -6.44 1.17 -10.16
C TRP A 184 -6.32 0.33 -8.88
N GLN A 185 -5.39 0.71 -8.02
CA GLN A 185 -5.26 0.11 -6.70
C GLN A 185 -6.12 0.86 -5.68
N ILE A 186 -7.01 0.13 -5.02
CA ILE A 186 -7.90 0.65 -3.98
C ILE A 186 -7.41 0.14 -2.63
N GLN A 187 -7.13 1.06 -1.71
CA GLN A 187 -6.70 0.72 -0.35
C GLN A 187 -7.40 1.60 0.66
N ILE A 188 -7.32 1.23 1.94
CA ILE A 188 -7.85 2.03 3.03
C ILE A 188 -6.75 2.78 3.75
N THR A 189 -7.08 3.94 4.31
CA THR A 189 -6.14 4.71 5.13
C THR A 189 -5.88 3.97 6.44
N ALA A 190 -4.61 3.65 6.69
CA ALA A 190 -4.17 3.11 7.98
C ALA A 190 -3.84 4.25 8.95
N ALA A 191 -3.96 3.99 10.25
CA ALA A 191 -3.64 4.95 11.32
C ALA A 191 -2.11 5.10 11.54
N LEU A 192 -1.39 5.51 10.50
CA LEU A 192 0.06 5.73 10.50
C LEU A 192 0.37 7.20 10.19
N GLY A 193 1.44 7.73 10.75
CA GLY A 193 1.88 9.10 10.48
C GLY A 193 0.79 10.11 10.79
N ARG A 194 0.60 11.07 9.87
CA ARG A 194 -0.41 12.12 10.01
C ARG A 194 -1.84 11.57 10.10
N ALA A 195 -2.11 10.38 9.55
CA ALA A 195 -3.44 9.77 9.61
C ALA A 195 -3.82 9.36 11.05
N ALA A 196 -2.83 8.98 11.88
CA ALA A 196 -3.05 8.63 13.28
C ALA A 196 -3.51 9.83 14.13
N ASP A 197 -3.16 11.04 13.69
CA ASP A 197 -3.57 12.29 14.33
C ASP A 197 -5.04 12.65 14.00
N GLN A 198 -5.61 12.01 12.98
CA GLN A 198 -6.93 12.30 12.39
C GLN A 198 -7.91 11.12 12.52
N PRO A 199 -8.26 10.66 13.73
CA PRO A 199 -9.03 9.42 13.92
C PRO A 199 -10.41 9.44 13.24
N GLU A 200 -11.05 10.61 13.13
CA GLU A 200 -12.36 10.78 12.48
C GLU A 200 -12.33 10.50 10.98
N MET A 201 -11.17 10.66 10.33
CA MET A 201 -11.06 10.35 8.91
C MET A 201 -11.05 8.84 8.67
N LEU A 202 -10.57 8.05 9.61
CA LEU A 202 -10.34 6.62 9.42
C LEU A 202 -11.68 5.89 9.25
N PHE A 203 -11.68 4.86 8.41
CA PHE A 203 -12.79 3.92 8.40
C PHE A 203 -12.97 3.29 9.77
N GLN A 204 -14.21 2.99 10.10
CA GLN A 204 -14.55 2.06 11.15
C GLN A 204 -14.68 0.66 10.54
N PRO A 205 -14.40 -0.42 11.29
CA PRO A 205 -14.49 -1.79 10.79
C PRO A 205 -15.80 -2.11 10.06
N TRP A 206 -16.94 -1.58 10.52
CA TRP A 206 -18.23 -1.79 9.87
C TRP A 206 -18.41 -1.03 8.55
N ASP A 207 -17.62 0.01 8.25
CA ASP A 207 -17.73 0.74 6.98
C ASP A 207 -17.41 -0.21 5.80
N LEU A 208 -16.63 -1.27 6.03
CA LEU A 208 -16.36 -2.32 5.04
C LEU A 208 -17.63 -3.06 4.58
N LEU A 209 -18.70 -3.07 5.37
CA LEU A 209 -19.96 -3.73 5.00
C LEU A 209 -20.64 -3.07 3.80
N ASP A 210 -20.47 -1.76 3.63
CA ASP A 210 -20.96 -1.00 2.47
C ASP A 210 -19.88 -0.86 1.39
N PHE A 211 -18.65 -0.56 1.82
CA PHE A 211 -17.57 -0.24 0.90
C PHE A 211 -17.18 -1.43 0.01
N MET A 212 -17.11 -2.65 0.56
CA MET A 212 -16.64 -3.82 -0.19
C MET A 212 -17.58 -4.24 -1.34
N PRO A 213 -18.92 -4.32 -1.16
CA PRO A 213 -19.84 -4.55 -2.27
C PRO A 213 -19.74 -3.50 -3.40
N ARG A 214 -19.57 -2.22 -3.05
CA ARG A 214 -19.42 -1.14 -4.05
C ARG A 214 -18.14 -1.30 -4.86
N VAL A 215 -17.02 -1.59 -4.21
CA VAL A 215 -15.75 -1.90 -4.89
C VAL A 215 -15.89 -3.13 -5.80
N ALA A 216 -16.59 -4.17 -5.33
CA ALA A 216 -16.83 -5.38 -6.12
C ALA A 216 -17.68 -5.11 -7.38
N ALA A 217 -18.73 -4.28 -7.26
CA ALA A 217 -19.53 -3.86 -8.41
C ALA A 217 -18.70 -3.10 -9.46
N LEU A 218 -17.82 -2.20 -9.01
CA LEU A 218 -16.90 -1.49 -9.91
C LEU A 218 -15.85 -2.41 -10.53
N LYS A 219 -15.33 -3.39 -9.77
CA LYS A 219 -14.41 -4.41 -10.29
C LYS A 219 -15.05 -5.21 -11.43
N GLN A 220 -16.29 -5.64 -11.25
CA GLN A 220 -17.03 -6.37 -12.28
C GLN A 220 -17.16 -5.56 -13.58
N ARG A 221 -17.48 -4.26 -13.46
CA ARG A 221 -17.53 -3.34 -14.60
C ARG A 221 -16.15 -3.11 -15.23
N GLY A 222 -15.13 -2.90 -14.40
CA GLY A 222 -13.76 -2.63 -14.83
C GLY A 222 -13.16 -3.76 -15.66
N LEU A 223 -13.48 -5.02 -15.32
CA LEU A 223 -13.08 -6.20 -16.10
C LEU A 223 -13.63 -6.20 -17.54
N THR A 224 -14.77 -5.55 -17.79
CA THR A 224 -15.35 -5.39 -19.14
C THR A 224 -14.98 -4.06 -19.81
N GLU A 225 -14.49 -3.10 -19.04
CA GLU A 225 -14.23 -1.73 -19.48
C GLU A 225 -12.73 -1.40 -19.54
N ASN A 226 -11.85 -2.41 -19.55
CA ASN A 226 -10.38 -2.30 -19.60
C ASN A 226 -9.76 -1.48 -18.45
N LEU A 227 -10.37 -1.50 -17.26
CA LEU A 227 -9.83 -0.90 -16.04
C LEU A 227 -9.68 -1.97 -14.96
N LEU A 228 -8.46 -2.44 -14.74
CA LEU A 228 -8.20 -3.45 -13.72
C LEU A 228 -8.18 -2.82 -12.33
N ILE A 229 -9.23 -3.08 -11.54
CA ILE A 229 -9.27 -2.69 -10.12
C ILE A 229 -8.64 -3.80 -9.29
N MET A 230 -7.74 -3.48 -8.37
CA MET A 230 -7.19 -4.45 -7.41
C MET A 230 -7.21 -3.87 -5.99
N PRO A 231 -7.68 -4.63 -4.97
CA PRO A 231 -7.55 -4.22 -3.59
C PRO A 231 -6.07 -4.26 -3.19
N GLY A 232 -5.63 -3.23 -2.48
CA GLY A 232 -4.35 -3.22 -1.79
C GLY A 232 -4.30 -4.31 -0.72
N ASN A 233 -3.09 -4.56 -0.19
CA ASN A 233 -2.86 -5.63 0.77
C ASN A 233 -3.64 -5.44 2.08
N ASN A 234 -4.18 -4.26 2.36
CA ASN A 234 -4.92 -3.90 3.58
C ASN A 234 -6.44 -3.86 3.42
N LEU A 235 -7.00 -4.36 2.31
CA LEU A 235 -8.43 -4.32 2.02
C LEU A 235 -9.00 -5.71 1.70
N GLY A 236 -10.23 -5.98 2.15
CA GLY A 236 -10.99 -7.20 1.84
C GLY A 236 -10.99 -8.24 2.95
N TYR A 237 -10.53 -9.46 2.63
CA TYR A 237 -10.44 -10.64 3.48
C TYR A 237 -11.74 -11.43 3.65
N PHE A 238 -11.86 -12.50 2.85
CA PHE A 238 -12.78 -13.63 3.02
C PHE A 238 -14.26 -13.24 3.17
N GLY A 239 -14.65 -12.09 2.62
CA GLY A 239 -16.05 -11.75 2.37
C GLY A 239 -16.57 -12.47 1.11
N PRO A 240 -17.89 -12.38 0.82
CA PRO A 240 -18.48 -12.99 -0.37
C PRO A 240 -17.81 -12.58 -1.70
N GLU A 241 -17.23 -11.38 -1.73
CA GLU A 241 -16.61 -10.79 -2.91
C GLU A 241 -15.12 -11.12 -3.05
N GLU A 242 -14.51 -11.88 -2.12
CA GLU A 242 -13.06 -12.14 -2.11
C GLU A 242 -12.56 -12.73 -3.43
N ALA A 243 -13.28 -13.71 -3.98
CA ALA A 243 -12.94 -14.35 -5.25
C ALA A 243 -12.79 -13.33 -6.39
N LEU A 244 -13.81 -12.48 -6.57
CA LEU A 244 -13.84 -11.45 -7.60
C LEU A 244 -12.75 -10.39 -7.36
N LEU A 245 -12.61 -9.95 -6.11
CA LEU A 245 -11.71 -8.85 -5.75
C LEU A 245 -10.24 -9.26 -5.83
N ARG A 246 -9.91 -10.50 -5.50
CA ARG A 246 -8.52 -10.98 -5.51
C ARG A 246 -8.07 -11.45 -6.89
N SER A 247 -9.01 -11.81 -7.76
CA SER A 247 -8.69 -12.30 -9.10
C SER A 247 -8.34 -11.16 -10.07
N PRO A 248 -7.22 -11.25 -10.81
CA PRO A 248 -6.89 -10.29 -11.86
C PRO A 248 -7.68 -10.53 -13.14
N LEU A 249 -8.27 -11.71 -13.32
CA LEU A 249 -8.96 -12.14 -14.52
C LEU A 249 -10.46 -12.41 -14.27
N PRO A 250 -11.33 -12.23 -15.29
CA PRO A 250 -12.74 -12.61 -15.19
C PRO A 250 -12.92 -14.09 -14.86
N GLY A 251 -13.85 -14.41 -13.95
CA GLY A 251 -14.15 -15.79 -13.55
C GLY A 251 -13.10 -16.44 -12.65
N GLY A 252 -12.06 -15.72 -12.23
CA GLY A 252 -11.08 -16.21 -11.27
C GLY A 252 -11.71 -16.51 -9.91
N GLN A 253 -11.09 -17.44 -9.18
CA GLN A 253 -11.51 -17.87 -7.84
C GLN A 253 -10.37 -17.68 -6.83
N ASP A 254 -9.50 -16.70 -7.08
CA ASP A 254 -8.35 -16.41 -6.22
C ASP A 254 -8.83 -15.89 -4.86
N PHE A 255 -8.03 -16.10 -3.83
CA PHE A 255 -8.30 -15.59 -2.49
C PHE A 255 -7.00 -15.22 -1.80
N PHE A 256 -7.08 -14.43 -0.73
CA PHE A 256 -5.90 -14.02 0.02
C PHE A 256 -5.15 -15.22 0.61
N GLN A 257 -3.97 -15.54 0.06
CA GLN A 257 -3.09 -16.62 0.54
C GLN A 257 -2.05 -16.14 1.57
N GLY A 258 -2.33 -15.03 2.26
CA GLY A 258 -1.39 -14.38 3.17
C GLY A 258 -0.51 -13.34 2.49
N CYS A 259 0.06 -12.44 3.31
CA CYS A 259 0.94 -11.37 2.84
C CYS A 259 2.27 -11.91 2.30
N GLN A 260 2.73 -11.30 1.20
CA GLN A 260 3.99 -11.63 0.51
C GLN A 260 5.21 -10.81 0.98
N ALA A 261 5.01 -9.91 1.95
CA ALA A 261 6.07 -9.15 2.62
C ALA A 261 7.14 -10.07 3.21
N GLY A 262 8.40 -9.80 2.90
CA GLY A 262 9.53 -10.64 3.32
C GLY A 262 9.56 -12.02 2.65
N LYS A 263 8.78 -12.26 1.60
CA LYS A 263 8.85 -13.46 0.76
C LYS A 263 9.20 -13.12 -0.68
N PHE A 264 8.47 -12.15 -1.22
CA PHE A 264 8.66 -11.60 -2.57
C PHE A 264 8.68 -10.08 -2.61
N VAL A 265 8.44 -9.43 -1.46
CA VAL A 265 8.38 -7.98 -1.31
C VAL A 265 9.44 -7.51 -0.33
N LEU A 266 10.07 -6.38 -0.66
CA LEU A 266 11.07 -5.69 0.14
C LEU A 266 10.78 -4.18 0.16
N GLY A 267 11.09 -3.50 1.25
CA GLY A 267 11.15 -2.05 1.34
C GLY A 267 12.57 -1.58 1.60
N ILE A 268 13.00 -0.52 0.91
CA ILE A 268 14.23 0.22 1.18
C ILE A 268 13.85 1.66 1.54
N GLU A 269 14.27 2.12 2.71
CA GLU A 269 14.06 3.50 3.16
C GLU A 269 15.18 4.42 2.67
N SER A 270 14.92 5.74 2.68
CA SER A 270 15.83 6.73 2.11
C SER A 270 17.20 6.81 2.78
N ASN A 271 17.35 6.34 4.02
CA ASN A 271 18.62 6.24 4.75
C ASN A 271 19.35 4.89 4.56
N GLY A 272 18.83 4.01 3.71
CA GLY A 272 19.38 2.66 3.48
C GLY A 272 18.88 1.58 4.42
N ASP A 273 17.92 1.87 5.31
CA ASP A 273 17.28 0.83 6.13
C ASP A 273 16.40 -0.08 5.26
N VAL A 274 16.41 -1.38 5.59
CA VAL A 274 15.71 -2.40 4.80
C VAL A 274 14.65 -3.10 5.65
N LYS A 275 13.44 -3.25 5.11
CA LYS A 275 12.27 -3.86 5.77
C LYS A 275 11.62 -4.92 4.89
N GLY A 276 11.00 -5.93 5.50
CA GLY A 276 10.22 -6.93 4.75
C GLY A 276 8.89 -6.38 4.20
N CYS A 277 8.36 -5.33 4.82
CA CYS A 277 7.20 -4.59 4.34
C CYS A 277 7.54 -3.09 4.31
N PRO A 278 7.36 -2.41 3.17
CA PRO A 278 7.67 -0.98 3.09
C PRO A 278 6.76 -0.13 3.99
N SER A 279 5.54 -0.58 4.24
CA SER A 279 4.54 0.18 5.01
C SER A 279 4.66 0.01 6.53
N LEU A 280 5.31 -1.03 7.03
CA LEU A 280 5.45 -1.24 8.47
C LEU A 280 6.28 -0.11 9.12
N PRO A 281 6.02 0.24 10.39
CA PRO A 281 6.88 1.13 11.16
C PRO A 281 8.35 0.70 11.08
N SER A 282 9.29 1.65 11.12
CA SER A 282 10.71 1.31 11.00
C SER A 282 11.15 0.41 12.16
N LEU A 283 10.85 0.78 13.41
CA LEU A 283 11.02 -0.12 14.55
C LEU A 283 9.71 -0.87 14.85
N PRO A 284 9.74 -2.19 15.11
CA PRO A 284 10.89 -3.10 15.18
C PRO A 284 11.20 -3.87 13.86
N TYR A 285 10.84 -3.34 12.68
CA TYR A 285 10.80 -4.10 11.43
C TYR A 285 12.00 -3.89 10.48
N VAL A 286 12.91 -2.97 10.79
CA VAL A 286 14.20 -2.82 10.09
C VAL A 286 15.08 -4.02 10.38
N GLY A 287 15.55 -4.69 9.32
CA GLY A 287 16.44 -5.84 9.41
C GLY A 287 17.92 -5.51 9.29
N GLY A 288 18.26 -4.31 8.88
CA GLY A 288 19.63 -3.85 8.69
C GLY A 288 19.70 -2.61 7.81
N ASN A 289 20.90 -2.05 7.68
CA ASN A 289 21.18 -0.87 6.86
C ASN A 289 22.25 -1.21 5.80
N LEU A 290 22.04 -0.73 4.57
CA LEU A 290 22.87 -1.01 3.39
C LEU A 290 24.27 -0.39 3.43
N ARG A 291 24.54 0.53 4.36
CA ARG A 291 25.91 1.01 4.63
C ARG A 291 26.76 0.01 5.40
N ASN A 292 26.11 -0.90 6.13
CA ASN A 292 26.78 -1.83 7.04
C ASN A 292 26.76 -3.28 6.55
N HIS A 293 25.81 -3.62 5.68
CA HIS A 293 25.57 -4.99 5.22
C HIS A 293 25.20 -5.02 3.74
N SER A 294 25.55 -6.12 3.06
CA SER A 294 25.04 -6.38 1.71
C SER A 294 23.53 -6.61 1.74
N LEU A 295 22.84 -6.29 0.65
CA LEU A 295 21.41 -6.54 0.53
C LEU A 295 21.07 -8.03 0.65
N ARG A 296 21.95 -8.90 0.12
CA ARG A 296 21.83 -10.37 0.25
C ARG A 296 21.86 -10.80 1.72
N ASP A 297 22.83 -10.31 2.49
CA ASP A 297 22.94 -10.64 3.91
C ASP A 297 21.68 -10.25 4.67
N ILE A 298 21.15 -9.05 4.44
CA ILE A 298 19.92 -8.59 5.09
C ILE A 298 18.74 -9.48 4.68
N TRP A 299 18.55 -9.75 3.39
CA TRP A 299 17.43 -10.56 2.88
C TRP A 299 17.40 -11.98 3.45
N GLU A 300 18.55 -12.64 3.50
CA GLU A 300 18.68 -14.05 3.87
C GLU A 300 18.72 -14.23 5.40
N LYS A 301 19.35 -13.32 6.14
CA LYS A 301 19.67 -13.54 7.57
C LYS A 301 18.81 -12.71 8.54
N ALA A 302 18.25 -11.58 8.13
CA ALA A 302 17.55 -10.71 9.07
C ALA A 302 16.19 -11.29 9.51
N ALA A 303 16.08 -11.61 10.80
CA ALA A 303 14.85 -12.14 11.39
C ALA A 303 13.66 -11.17 11.25
N ALA A 304 13.91 -9.86 11.27
CA ALA A 304 12.89 -8.82 11.11
C ALA A 304 12.17 -8.89 9.75
N LEU A 305 12.85 -9.35 8.69
CA LEU A 305 12.25 -9.56 7.37
C LEU A 305 11.45 -10.87 7.31
N ALA A 306 11.71 -11.82 8.19
CA ALA A 306 11.10 -13.15 8.19
C ALA A 306 9.72 -13.20 8.86
N PHE A 307 9.11 -12.08 9.25
CA PHE A 307 7.90 -12.05 10.07
C PHE A 307 6.65 -12.72 9.45
N ARG A 308 6.60 -12.94 8.13
CA ARG A 308 5.55 -13.75 7.48
C ARG A 308 5.96 -15.21 7.22
N ARG A 309 7.25 -15.51 7.33
CA ARG A 309 7.80 -16.87 7.36
C ARG A 309 7.59 -17.46 8.75
N ASN A 310 7.79 -16.65 9.79
CA ASN A 310 7.61 -16.97 11.21
C ASN A 310 6.54 -16.04 11.83
N PRO A 311 5.24 -16.28 11.56
CA PRO A 311 4.16 -15.40 12.01
C PRO A 311 4.02 -15.42 13.54
N SER A 312 3.73 -14.25 14.13
CA SER A 312 3.32 -14.15 15.53
C SER A 312 2.00 -14.88 15.79
N PRO A 313 1.75 -15.35 17.03
CA PRO A 313 0.46 -15.93 17.39
C PRO A 313 -0.71 -14.99 17.10
N LEU A 314 -1.79 -15.54 16.57
CA LEU A 314 -3.05 -14.81 16.39
C LEU A 314 -3.74 -14.64 17.75
N TRP A 315 -4.50 -13.56 17.89
CA TRP A 315 -5.21 -13.21 19.12
C TRP A 315 -6.54 -12.54 18.79
N GLY A 316 -7.40 -12.36 19.80
CA GLY A 316 -8.73 -11.78 19.61
C GLY A 316 -9.57 -12.56 18.59
N PHE A 317 -10.29 -11.86 17.72
CA PHE A 317 -11.14 -12.48 16.69
C PHE A 317 -10.36 -13.44 15.78
N CYS A 318 -9.12 -13.09 15.41
CA CYS A 318 -8.33 -13.88 14.49
C CYS A 318 -7.86 -15.22 15.06
N ALA A 319 -7.77 -15.37 16.39
CA ALA A 319 -7.32 -16.62 17.03
C ALA A 319 -8.27 -17.80 16.79
N THR A 320 -9.57 -17.52 16.70
CA THR A 320 -10.61 -18.53 16.51
C THR A 320 -11.23 -18.48 15.12
N CYS A 321 -10.61 -17.75 14.19
CA CYS A 321 -11.14 -17.54 12.85
C CYS A 321 -10.94 -18.81 12.00
N PRO A 322 -11.96 -19.27 11.24
CA PRO A 322 -11.83 -20.44 10.37
C PRO A 322 -10.79 -20.27 9.25
N PHE A 323 -10.40 -19.04 8.92
CA PHE A 323 -9.38 -18.73 7.91
C PHE A 323 -7.98 -18.48 8.51
N ALA A 324 -7.79 -18.72 9.81
CA ALA A 324 -6.57 -18.37 10.54
C ALA A 324 -5.28 -18.92 9.91
N GLU A 325 -5.27 -20.21 9.52
CA GLU A 325 -4.08 -20.88 8.98
C GLU A 325 -3.59 -20.25 7.66
N VAL A 326 -4.52 -19.91 6.78
CA VAL A 326 -4.23 -19.33 5.46
C VAL A 326 -3.95 -17.83 5.59
N CYS A 327 -4.85 -17.10 6.26
CA CYS A 327 -4.82 -15.64 6.33
C CYS A 327 -3.66 -15.12 7.20
N LYS A 328 -3.43 -15.78 8.34
CA LYS A 328 -2.46 -15.38 9.36
C LYS A 328 -2.65 -13.92 9.80
N GLY A 329 -3.89 -13.55 10.12
CA GLY A 329 -4.24 -12.25 10.71
C GLY A 329 -4.30 -11.06 9.75
N GLY A 330 -4.34 -11.27 8.44
CA GLY A 330 -4.46 -10.20 7.44
C GLY A 330 -3.20 -9.34 7.30
N CYS A 331 -3.36 -8.05 7.05
CA CYS A 331 -2.27 -7.09 6.97
C CYS A 331 -1.69 -6.79 8.35
N ASN A 332 -0.45 -7.25 8.59
CA ASN A 332 0.29 -6.94 9.83
C ASN A 332 0.50 -5.43 10.02
N PHE A 333 0.69 -4.68 8.93
CA PHE A 333 0.85 -3.24 8.99
C PHE A 333 -0.37 -2.54 9.55
N THR A 334 -1.55 -2.86 9.03
CA THR A 334 -2.81 -2.31 9.51
C THR A 334 -3.07 -2.65 10.97
N ALA A 335 -2.88 -3.92 11.34
CA ALA A 335 -3.08 -4.38 12.71
C ALA A 335 -2.09 -3.71 13.68
N HIS A 336 -0.81 -3.60 13.31
CA HIS A 336 0.19 -2.95 14.15
C HIS A 336 -0.10 -1.45 14.30
N ALA A 337 -0.39 -0.74 13.21
CA ALA A 337 -0.66 0.70 13.24
C ALA A 337 -1.87 1.06 14.12
N LEU A 338 -2.83 0.14 14.29
CA LEU A 338 -3.97 0.36 15.17
C LEU A 338 -3.72 -0.16 16.60
N LEU A 339 -3.19 -1.38 16.73
CA LEU A 339 -3.23 -2.15 17.99
C LEU A 339 -1.84 -2.35 18.62
N GLY A 340 -0.78 -1.75 18.06
CA GLY A 340 0.60 -1.87 18.52
C GLY A 340 1.23 -3.25 18.31
N ARG A 341 0.49 -4.22 17.75
CA ARG A 341 0.99 -5.55 17.40
C ARG A 341 0.17 -6.21 16.28
N PRO A 342 0.77 -7.10 15.47
CA PRO A 342 0.05 -7.82 14.42
C PRO A 342 -0.85 -8.92 15.00
N GLY A 343 -1.59 -9.62 14.12
CA GLY A 343 -2.28 -10.87 14.46
C GLY A 343 -3.77 -10.75 14.82
N ASN A 344 -4.35 -9.55 14.77
CA ASN A 344 -5.78 -9.32 15.01
C ASN A 344 -6.31 -8.13 14.19
N ASN A 345 -6.22 -8.19 12.86
CA ASN A 345 -6.62 -7.07 11.98
C ASN A 345 -8.13 -6.76 12.09
N PRO A 346 -8.53 -5.54 12.51
CA PRO A 346 -9.93 -5.16 12.60
C PRO A 346 -10.55 -4.82 11.25
N TYR A 347 -9.76 -4.38 10.26
CA TYR A 347 -10.24 -4.13 8.91
C TYR A 347 -10.28 -5.44 8.11
N CYS A 348 -11.27 -6.28 8.43
CA CYS A 348 -11.53 -7.55 7.79
C CYS A 348 -13.02 -7.68 7.44
N HIS A 349 -13.33 -7.86 6.15
CA HIS A 349 -14.72 -7.94 5.68
C HIS A 349 -15.46 -9.12 6.31
N PHE A 350 -14.82 -10.30 6.37
CA PHE A 350 -15.38 -11.46 7.07
C PHE A 350 -15.70 -11.18 8.53
N ARG A 351 -14.78 -10.52 9.26
CA ARG A 351 -14.96 -10.16 10.67
C ARG A 351 -16.15 -9.22 10.86
N ALA A 352 -16.19 -8.14 10.10
CA ALA A 352 -17.27 -7.16 10.14
C ALA A 352 -18.64 -7.82 9.90
N ARG A 353 -18.73 -8.73 8.92
CA ARG A 353 -19.96 -9.48 8.63
C ARG A 353 -20.33 -10.45 9.75
N ASN A 354 -19.36 -11.17 10.30
CA ASN A 354 -19.61 -12.12 11.39
C ASN A 354 -20.20 -11.43 12.63
N LEU A 355 -19.68 -10.26 12.97
CA LEU A 355 -20.21 -9.43 14.05
C LEU A 355 -21.60 -8.88 13.71
N ALA A 356 -21.78 -8.33 12.50
CA ALA A 356 -23.06 -7.76 12.09
C ALA A 356 -24.19 -8.81 12.10
N ASN A 357 -23.91 -10.06 11.72
CA ASN A 357 -24.88 -11.16 11.78
C ASN A 357 -25.31 -11.54 13.21
N LYS A 358 -24.53 -11.12 14.21
CA LYS A 358 -24.82 -11.28 15.64
C LYS A 358 -25.46 -10.03 16.25
N GLY A 359 -25.79 -9.01 15.45
CA GLY A 359 -26.28 -7.72 15.94
C GLY A 359 -25.20 -6.90 16.66
N ARG A 360 -23.92 -7.07 16.26
CA ARG A 360 -22.75 -6.45 16.91
C ARG A 360 -21.89 -5.71 15.88
N ARG A 361 -21.11 -4.73 16.32
CA ARG A 361 -20.05 -4.09 15.52
C ARG A 361 -18.86 -3.71 16.39
N GLU A 362 -17.73 -3.44 15.75
CA GLU A 362 -16.52 -2.94 16.41
C GLU A 362 -16.20 -1.51 16.01
N ARG A 363 -15.99 -0.64 17.00
CA ARG A 363 -15.54 0.74 16.83
C ARG A 363 -14.10 0.90 17.29
N LEU A 364 -13.32 1.62 16.51
CA LEU A 364 -12.00 2.10 16.88
C LEU A 364 -12.13 3.29 17.83
N LEU A 365 -11.50 3.18 18.99
CA LEU A 365 -11.33 4.26 19.95
C LEU A 365 -9.85 4.58 20.09
N ARG A 366 -9.43 5.81 19.77
CA ARG A 366 -8.04 6.23 20.00
C ARG A 366 -7.77 6.38 21.48
N ILE A 367 -6.80 5.65 22.01
CA ILE A 367 -6.38 5.69 23.42
C ILE A 367 -5.01 6.32 23.62
N ALA A 368 -4.17 6.41 22.59
CA ALA A 368 -2.92 7.16 22.63
C ALA A 368 -2.64 7.86 21.29
N PRO A 369 -2.08 9.09 21.32
CA PRO A 369 -1.65 9.78 20.10
C PRO A 369 -0.37 9.15 19.51
N ALA A 370 -0.08 9.48 18.27
CA ALA A 370 1.21 9.17 17.66
C ALA A 370 2.32 10.09 18.20
N GLN A 371 3.59 9.69 18.03
CA GLN A 371 4.75 10.35 18.66
C GLN A 371 5.31 11.56 17.88
N GLY A 372 4.88 11.77 16.63
CA GLY A 372 5.39 12.78 15.70
C GLY A 372 6.51 12.30 14.77
N ASN A 373 6.89 11.02 14.78
CA ASN A 373 8.02 10.49 14.00
C ASN A 373 7.57 9.90 12.64
N PRO A 374 8.44 9.83 11.61
CA PRO A 374 8.13 9.11 10.37
C PRO A 374 7.72 7.65 10.65
N PHE A 375 6.64 7.20 10.00
CA PHE A 375 6.07 5.85 10.18
C PHE A 375 5.66 5.51 11.63
N ASP A 376 5.39 6.52 12.45
CA ASP A 376 4.80 6.32 13.76
C ASP A 376 3.31 5.98 13.67
N HIS A 377 2.73 5.56 14.79
CA HIS A 377 1.30 5.31 14.89
C HIS A 377 0.80 5.69 16.29
N GLY A 378 -0.51 5.90 16.37
CA GLY A 378 -1.20 5.99 17.65
C GLY A 378 -1.52 4.60 18.20
N LEU A 379 -2.26 4.55 19.30
CA LEU A 379 -2.84 3.31 19.82
C LEU A 379 -4.35 3.42 19.88
N PHE A 380 -5.01 2.36 19.44
CA PHE A 380 -6.45 2.24 19.38
C PHE A 380 -6.90 0.97 20.08
N GLU A 381 -8.09 1.04 20.67
CA GLU A 381 -8.82 -0.11 21.17
C GLU A 381 -10.06 -0.38 20.31
N LEU A 382 -10.51 -1.64 20.34
CA LEU A 382 -11.73 -2.06 19.69
C LEU A 382 -12.83 -2.16 20.75
N ILE A 383 -13.85 -1.33 20.60
CA ILE A 383 -15.06 -1.37 21.40
C ILE A 383 -16.11 -2.15 20.63
N GLU A 384 -16.55 -3.29 21.17
CA GLU A 384 -17.66 -4.04 20.60
C GLU A 384 -18.98 -3.52 21.19
N GLU A 385 -19.90 -3.11 20.32
CA GLU A 385 -21.18 -2.50 20.69
C GLU A 385 -22.34 -3.13 19.92
N GLU A 386 -23.56 -2.96 20.43
CA GLU A 386 -24.77 -3.37 19.71
C GLU A 386 -24.87 -2.63 18.37
N PHE A 387 -25.34 -3.35 17.36
CA PHE A 387 -25.49 -2.82 16.02
C PHE A 387 -26.78 -3.30 15.42
N ASN A 388 -27.60 -2.36 14.98
CA ASN A 388 -28.75 -2.65 14.14
C ASN A 388 -28.38 -2.46 12.66
N PRO A 389 -28.28 -3.54 11.87
CA PRO A 389 -28.01 -3.43 10.43
C PRO A 389 -29.03 -2.60 9.65
N SER A 390 -30.24 -2.34 10.15
CA SER A 390 -31.21 -1.49 9.46
C SER A 390 -30.91 0.01 9.59
N GLU A 391 -30.07 0.43 10.54
CA GLU A 391 -29.63 1.83 10.71
C GLU A 391 -28.61 2.28 9.65
N ARG A 392 -28.18 1.38 8.76
CA ARG A 392 -27.19 1.59 7.69
C ARG A 392 -27.53 2.74 6.73
N TYR A 393 -28.79 3.21 6.68
CA TYR A 393 -29.25 4.21 5.71
C TYR A 393 -29.23 5.67 6.19
N HIS A 394 -28.87 5.94 7.46
CA HIS A 394 -29.06 7.29 8.04
C HIS A 394 -27.80 8.13 8.29
N SER A 395 -26.60 7.69 7.91
CA SER A 395 -25.36 8.47 8.16
C SER A 395 -24.57 8.87 6.91
N ALA A 396 -25.27 9.10 5.79
CA ALA A 396 -24.68 9.71 4.60
C ALA A 396 -25.65 10.69 3.95
N SER A 397 -25.88 11.82 4.60
CA SER A 397 -26.18 13.09 3.93
C SER A 397 -25.54 14.21 4.74
N PRO A 398 -24.91 15.21 4.09
CA PRO A 398 -24.31 16.35 4.79
C PRO A 398 -25.34 17.18 5.57
#